data_AF-X5MK34-F1
#
_entry.id   AF-X5MK34-F1
#
_cell.length_a   1.000
_cell.length_b   1.000
_cell.length_c   1.000
_cell.angle_alpha   90.00
_cell.angle_beta   90.00
_cell.angle_gamma   90.00
#
_symmetry.space_group_name_H-M   'P 1'
#
loop_
_entity.id
_entity.type
_entity.pdbx_description
1 polymer ?
#
loop_
_entity_poly.entity_id
_entity_poly.type
_entity_poly.pdbx_seq_one_letter_code
_entity_poly.pdbx_strand_id
1 'polypeptide(L)' 'MKACRTVEKTGKSSIDETLPFLIQCNLSDKMVILSYSEVCSNLLKMGFPRPQIFEAVAVEKGDQNRALSRLLPNS' A
#
# COMPACT_ATOMS: atom_id res chain seq x y z
N MET A 1 11.99 8.03 -13.83
CA MET A 1 10.54 8.24 -13.56
C MET A 1 9.69 7.05 -14.03
N LYS A 2 9.66 5.91 -13.31
CA LYS A 2 8.79 4.77 -13.66
C LYS A 2 7.95 4.22 -12.49
N ALA A 3 8.22 4.62 -11.25
CA ALA A 3 7.41 4.20 -10.09
C ALA A 3 6.02 4.86 -10.08
N CYS A 4 5.91 6.12 -10.49
CA CYS A 4 4.64 6.85 -10.53
C CYS A 4 3.61 6.23 -11.48
N ARG A 5 4.05 5.59 -12.57
CA ARG A 5 3.16 5.04 -13.60
C ARG A 5 2.41 3.77 -13.18
N THR A 6 2.90 3.03 -12.18
CA THR A 6 2.21 1.81 -11.72
C THR A 6 0.99 2.17 -10.87
N VAL A 7 1.04 3.29 -10.14
CA VAL A 7 -0.08 3.80 -9.34
C VAL A 7 -1.21 4.32 -10.24
N GLU A 8 -0.86 5.02 -11.33
CA GLU A 8 -1.79 5.59 -12.31
C GLU A 8 -2.68 4.54 -12.99
N LYS A 9 -2.17 3.33 -13.26
CA LYS A 9 -2.90 2.30 -14.02
C LYS A 9 -4.06 1.65 -13.26
N THR A 10 -4.21 1.89 -11.96
CA THR A 10 -5.30 1.29 -11.16
C THR A 10 -6.53 2.19 -11.01
N GLY A 11 -6.52 3.41 -11.55
CA GLY A 11 -7.70 4.28 -11.64
C GLY A 11 -8.37 4.65 -10.31
N LYS A 12 -7.79 4.30 -9.15
CA LYS A 12 -8.39 4.47 -7.82
C LYS A 12 -7.44 4.93 -6.71
N SER A 13 -6.18 5.18 -7.00
CA SER A 13 -5.28 5.88 -6.08
C SER A 13 -4.87 7.20 -6.70
N SER A 14 -5.46 8.29 -6.21
CA SER A 14 -4.86 9.60 -6.36
C SER A 14 -3.43 9.48 -5.84
N ILE A 15 -2.48 9.70 -6.75
CA ILE A 15 -1.03 9.65 -6.50
C ILE A 15 -0.69 10.47 -5.24
N ASP A 16 -1.47 11.50 -4.93
CA ASP A 16 -1.28 12.44 -3.82
C ASP A 16 -1.23 11.82 -2.41
N GLU A 17 -1.92 10.72 -2.12
CA GLU A 17 -1.96 10.16 -0.75
C GLU A 17 -1.03 8.94 -0.56
N THR A 18 -0.85 8.15 -1.61
CA THR A 18 0.03 6.96 -1.56
C THR A 18 1.50 7.34 -1.65
N LEU A 19 1.86 8.43 -2.33
CA LEU A 19 3.25 8.89 -2.41
C LEU A 19 3.82 9.29 -1.03
N PRO A 20 3.13 10.13 -0.22
CA PRO A 20 3.58 10.47 1.13
C PRO A 20 3.78 9.24 2.02
N PHE A 21 2.87 8.26 1.94
CA PHE A 21 3.00 6.99 2.66
C PHE A 21 4.30 6.25 2.27
N LEU A 22 4.56 6.07 0.98
CA LEU A 22 5.75 5.38 0.51
C LEU A 22 7.05 6.10 0.89
N ILE A 23 7.04 7.44 0.93
CA ILE A 23 8.15 8.26 1.41
C ILE A 23 8.37 8.04 2.92
N GLN A 24 7.30 8.00 3.72
CA GLN A 24 7.36 7.77 5.17
C GLN A 24 7.90 6.38 5.53
N CYS A 25 7.68 5.37 4.68
CA CYS A 25 8.23 4.03 4.87
C CYS A 25 9.76 3.95 4.69
N ASN A 26 10.44 5.06 4.33
CA ASN A 26 11.89 5.14 4.11
C ASN A 26 12.43 4.03 3.19
N LEU A 27 11.66 3.69 2.15
CA LEU A 27 11.97 2.61 1.22
C LEU A 27 12.99 3.12 0.20
N SER A 28 14.18 2.52 0.18
CA SER A 28 15.23 2.83 -0.80
C SER A 28 15.21 1.91 -2.02
N ASP A 29 14.60 0.73 -1.89
CA ASP A 29 14.52 -0.26 -2.95
C ASP A 29 13.23 -0.10 -3.77
N LYS A 30 13.41 0.09 -5.08
CA LYS A 30 12.32 0.25 -6.05
C LYS A 30 11.37 -0.95 -6.09
N MET A 31 11.86 -2.18 -5.94
CA MET A 31 11.04 -3.39 -5.93
C MET A 31 10.19 -3.45 -4.67
N VAL A 32 10.72 -2.99 -3.54
CA VAL A 32 9.97 -2.90 -2.28
C VAL A 32 8.87 -1.83 -2.38
N ILE A 33 9.16 -0.68 -2.97
CA ILE A 33 8.14 0.37 -3.24
C ILE A 33 7.01 -0.18 -4.11
N LEU A 34 7.33 -0.92 -5.18
CA LEU A 34 6.33 -1.52 -6.06
C LEU A 34 5.49 -2.57 -5.33
N SER A 35 6.13 -3.41 -4.51
CA SER A 35 5.44 -4.41 -3.69
C SER A 35 4.46 -3.75 -2.71
N TYR A 36 4.87 -2.70 -1.99
CA TYR A 36 3.98 -1.97 -1.07
C TYR A 36 2.81 -1.35 -1.81
N SER A 37 3.06 -0.74 -2.97
CA SER A 37 2.01 -0.17 -3.80
C SER A 37 1.02 -1.23 -4.29
N GLU A 38 1.48 -2.43 -4.63
CA GLU A 38 0.64 -3.53 -5.07
C GLU A 38 -0.24 -4.05 -3.92
N VAL A 39 0.32 -4.22 -2.73
CA VAL A 39 -0.43 -4.62 -1.54
C VAL A 39 -1.49 -3.57 -1.18
N CYS A 40 -1.14 -2.28 -1.16
CA CYS A 40 -2.11 -1.20 -0.93
C CYS A 40 -3.24 -1.22 -1.96
N SER A 41 -2.91 -1.41 -3.25
CA SER A 41 -3.90 -1.52 -4.33
C SER A 41 -4.84 -2.70 -4.14
N ASN A 42 -4.32 -3.86 -3.74
CA ASN A 42 -5.13 -5.06 -3.49
C ASN A 42 -6.09 -4.85 -2.31
N LEU A 43 -5.61 -4.29 -1.20
CA LEU A 43 -6.44 -4.02 -0.03
C LEU A 43 -7.50 -2.93 -0.31
N LEU A 44 -7.18 -1.94 -1.16
CA LEU A 44 -8.16 -0.95 -1.61
C LEU A 44 -9.30 -1.57 -2.43
N LYS A 45 -8.97 -2.56 -3.29
CA LYS A 45 -10.00 -3.29 -4.05
C LYS A 45 -10.92 -4.12 -3.14
N MET A 46 -10.42 -4.54 -1.97
CA MET A 46 -11.21 -5.24 -0.95
C MET A 46 -12.12 -4.31 -0.13
N GLY A 47 -12.01 -3.00 -0.30
CA GLY A 47 -12.88 -2.02 0.34
C GLY A 47 -12.40 -1.50 1.70
N PHE A 48 -11.18 -1.85 2.12
CA PHE A 48 -10.61 -1.29 3.35
C PHE A 48 -10.30 0.21 3.20
N PRO A 49 -10.43 1.00 4.27
CA PRO A 49 -10.13 2.43 4.23
C PRO A 49 -8.62 2.67 4.16
N ARG A 50 -8.21 3.66 3.33
CA ARG A 50 -6.79 4.01 3.09
C ARG A 50 -5.94 4.16 4.35
N PRO A 51 -6.36 4.88 5.41
CA PRO A 51 -5.53 5.07 6.59
C PRO A 51 -5.17 3.75 7.27
N GLN A 52 -6.12 2.81 7.38
CA GLN A 52 -5.90 1.50 7.98
C GLN A 52 -5.00 0.64 7.09
N ILE A 53 -5.18 0.70 5.76
CA ILE A 53 -4.31 0.00 4.80
C ILE A 53 -2.87 0.46 4.96
N PHE A 54 -2.63 1.77 4.95
CA PHE A 54 -1.28 2.32 5.03
C PHE A 54 -0.61 1.92 6.34
N GLU A 55 -1.30 2.06 7.47
CA GLU A 55 -0.78 1.61 8.76
C GLU A 55 -0.46 0.10 8.74
N ALA A 56 -1.38 -0.74 8.27
CA ALA A 56 -1.18 -2.18 8.23
C ALA A 56 -0.02 -2.59 7.32
N VAL A 57 0.08 -2.01 6.13
CA VAL A 57 1.15 -2.29 5.17
C VAL A 57 2.51 -1.81 5.68
N ALA A 58 2.59 -0.66 6.35
CA ALA A 58 3.83 -0.19 6.96
C ALA A 58 4.29 -1.13 8.09
N VAL A 59 3.39 -1.50 9.01
CA VAL A 59 3.79 -2.31 10.17
C VAL A 59 4.15 -3.74 9.75
N GLU A 60 3.39 -4.31 8.83
CA GLU A 60 3.62 -5.66 8.32
C GLU A 60 4.65 -5.69 7.17
N LYS A 61 5.33 -4.57 6.92
CA LYS A 61 6.43 -4.41 5.98
C LYS A 61 6.11 -4.85 4.54
N GLY A 62 4.90 -4.56 4.06
CA GLY A 62 4.47 -4.94 2.72
C GLY A 62 4.02 -6.39 2.59
N ASP A 63 3.93 -7.16 3.68
CA ASP A 63 3.35 -8.49 3.65
C ASP A 63 1.81 -8.41 3.54
N GLN A 64 1.27 -8.86 2.40
CA GLN A 64 -0.16 -8.78 2.13
C GLN A 64 -1.00 -9.60 3.10
N ASN A 65 -0.60 -10.83 3.42
CA ASN A 65 -1.40 -11.73 4.25
C ASN A 65 -1.44 -11.22 5.68
N ARG A 66 -0.31 -10.76 6.20
CA ARG A 66 -0.23 -10.18 7.54
C ARG A 66 -0.97 -8.84 7.63
N ALA A 67 -0.83 -7.98 6.62
CA ALA A 67 -1.58 -6.71 6.57
C ALA A 67 -3.10 -6.98 6.52
N LEU A 68 -3.53 -7.98 5.75
CA LEU A 68 -4.93 -8.40 5.71
C LEU A 68 -5.39 -8.97 7.06
N SER A 69 -4.61 -9.84 7.70
CA SER A 69 -4.93 -10.38 9.02
C SER A 69 -5.10 -9.30 10.08
N ARG A 70 -4.34 -8.20 9.98
CA ARG A 70 -4.47 -7.04 10.87
C ARG A 70 -5.73 -6.21 10.60
N LEU A 71 -6.13 -6.10 9.32
CA LEU A 71 -7.33 -5.35 8.93
C LEU A 71 -8.63 -6.09 9.23
N LEU A 72 -8.57 -7.42 9.30
CA LEU A 72 -9.71 -8.23 9.68
C LEU A 72 -9.86 -8.21 11.20
N PRO A 73 -11.09 -8.02 11.73
CA PRO A 73 -11.32 -8.16 13.16
C PRO A 73 -10.97 -9.60 13.59
N ASN A 74 -10.16 -9.72 14.65
CA ASN A 74 -9.92 -11.01 15.30
C ASN A 74 -11.28 -11.63 15.66
N SER A 75 -11.66 -12.67 14.92
CA SER A 75 -12.87 -13.45 15.19
C SER A 75 -12.65 -14.40 16.35
#